data_AF-A0A1R1FME6-F1
#
_entry.id   AF-A0A1R1FME6-F1
#
_cell.length_a   1.000
_cell.length_b   1.000
_cell.length_c   1.000
_cell.angle_alpha   90.00
_cell.angle_beta   90.00
_cell.angle_gamma   90.00
#
_symmetry.space_group_name_H-M   'P 1'
#
loop_
_entity.id
_entity.type
_entity.pdbx_description
1 polymer ?
#
loop_
_entity_poly.entity_id
_entity_poly.type
_entity_poly.pdbx_seq_one_letter_code
_entity_poly.pdbx_strand_id
1 'polypeptide(L)'
;MNMSEMRTLETAMSYAPILMFDRAEPFYPDFVGISVLHQSGPSPSFRRDIKFPTEAVQYVIEYAIWWDYEIGHLYEMEHVWVYVGHDGEVVDCEASFHGKVLRGLLKERVNVVGHHVCLYSQPGKHAFSPLPVVFELLPNLYSAAGAEAGCDGLLVNELFQDYFETNEQIDAQVERYLQTKAFIPTMEFEEYLLKPEIFMTWDNLFGIIPHRIKDRLIELEKLYNT
;
A
#
# COMPACT_ATOMS: atom_id res chain seq x y z
N MET A 1 -11.91 -20.19 4.62
CA MET A 1 -10.91 -20.13 3.54
C MET A 1 -10.83 -21.50 2.89
N ASN A 2 -10.95 -21.57 1.57
CA ASN A 2 -10.84 -22.82 0.82
C ASN A 2 -9.37 -23.19 0.53
N MET A 3 -9.11 -24.41 0.07
CA MET A 3 -7.74 -24.91 -0.18
C MET A 3 -6.97 -24.09 -1.24
N SER A 4 -7.67 -23.52 -2.23
CA SER A 4 -7.05 -22.67 -3.24
C SER A 4 -6.60 -21.34 -2.64
N GLU A 5 -7.46 -20.70 -1.84
CA GLU A 5 -7.15 -19.46 -1.14
C GLU A 5 -5.95 -19.62 -0.20
N MET A 6 -5.91 -20.71 0.58
CA MET A 6 -4.77 -20.97 1.46
C MET A 6 -3.46 -21.08 0.67
N ARG A 7 -3.44 -21.82 -0.43
CA ARG A 7 -2.24 -21.93 -1.29
C ARG A 7 -1.83 -20.60 -1.91
N THR A 8 -2.80 -19.78 -2.31
CA THR A 8 -2.55 -18.42 -2.82
C THR A 8 -1.86 -17.57 -1.75
N LEU A 9 -2.36 -17.57 -0.51
CA LEU A 9 -1.76 -16.80 0.57
C LEU A 9 -0.40 -17.35 0.99
N GLU A 10 -0.23 -18.67 1.08
CA GLU A 10 1.08 -19.30 1.37
C GLU A 10 2.13 -18.93 0.32
N THR A 11 1.74 -18.96 -0.96
CA THR A 11 2.61 -18.52 -2.06
C THR A 11 2.96 -17.05 -1.87
N ALA A 12 1.98 -16.16 -1.68
CA ALA A 12 2.21 -14.73 -1.54
C ALA A 12 3.09 -14.39 -0.32
N MET A 13 2.91 -15.06 0.82
CA MET A 13 3.77 -14.85 1.99
C MET A 13 5.24 -15.22 1.72
N SER A 14 5.50 -16.19 0.85
CA SER A 14 6.86 -16.63 0.49
C SER A 14 7.62 -15.61 -0.38
N TYR A 15 6.92 -14.64 -0.97
CA TYR A 15 7.48 -13.58 -1.82
C TYR A 15 7.14 -12.18 -1.32
N ALA A 16 6.55 -12.06 -0.12
CA ALA A 16 6.06 -10.79 0.40
C ALA A 16 7.19 -9.75 0.43
N PRO A 17 6.94 -8.51 -0.02
CA PRO A 17 7.98 -7.48 0.00
C PRO A 17 8.38 -7.16 1.44
N ILE A 18 9.66 -6.82 1.61
CA ILE A 18 10.14 -6.17 2.82
C ILE A 18 9.94 -4.68 2.63
N LEU A 19 9.18 -4.06 3.53
CA LEU A 19 8.94 -2.62 3.48
C LEU A 19 9.88 -1.91 4.45
N MET A 20 10.48 -0.81 4.01
CA MET A 20 11.32 0.05 4.82
C MET A 20 10.54 1.32 5.12
N PHE A 21 10.16 1.55 6.37
CA PHE A 21 9.42 2.75 6.80
C PHE A 21 10.32 3.72 7.54
N ASP A 22 10.02 5.00 7.43
CA ASP A 22 10.67 6.03 8.24
C ASP A 22 10.50 5.73 9.73
N ARG A 23 11.54 5.94 10.54
CA ARG A 23 11.48 5.70 11.99
C ARG A 23 10.38 6.51 12.69
N ALA A 24 9.98 7.66 12.14
CA ALA A 24 8.92 8.50 12.69
C ALA A 24 7.53 8.18 12.11
N GLU A 25 7.39 7.18 11.25
CA GLU A 25 6.12 6.82 10.61
C GLU A 25 5.05 6.42 11.65
N PRO A 26 3.90 7.12 11.70
CA PRO A 26 2.82 6.80 12.62
C PRO A 26 1.92 5.65 12.17
N PHE A 27 1.88 5.31 10.88
CA PHE A 27 0.93 4.35 10.32
C PHE A 27 1.60 3.20 9.57
N TYR A 28 1.12 1.98 9.82
CA TYR A 28 1.63 0.74 9.22
C TYR A 28 0.48 -0.03 8.57
N PRO A 29 0.76 -0.95 7.63
CA PRO A 29 -0.28 -1.72 6.95
C PRO A 29 -1.20 -2.45 7.91
N ASP A 30 -2.51 -2.25 7.74
CA ASP A 30 -3.56 -2.93 8.49
C ASP A 30 -3.94 -4.27 7.81
N PHE A 31 -3.99 -4.28 6.48
CA PHE A 31 -4.35 -5.46 5.68
C PHE A 31 -3.56 -5.53 4.37
N VAL A 32 -3.47 -6.73 3.80
CA VAL A 32 -2.89 -6.97 2.47
C VAL A 32 -3.82 -7.89 1.68
N GLY A 33 -4.36 -7.38 0.58
CA GLY A 33 -5.15 -8.11 -0.39
C GLY A 33 -4.26 -8.74 -1.45
N ILE A 34 -4.44 -10.04 -1.67
CA ILE A 34 -3.60 -10.82 -2.59
C ILE A 34 -4.39 -11.23 -3.83
N SER A 35 -3.77 -11.00 -4.99
CA SER A 35 -4.14 -11.59 -6.28
C SER A 35 -2.93 -12.25 -6.93
N VAL A 36 -3.11 -13.42 -7.56
CA VAL A 36 -2.05 -14.10 -8.31
C VAL A 36 -2.48 -14.23 -9.77
N LEU A 37 -1.73 -13.61 -10.67
CA LEU A 37 -2.00 -13.58 -12.10
C LEU A 37 -1.06 -14.54 -12.82
N HIS A 38 -1.63 -15.58 -13.43
CA HIS A 38 -0.89 -16.55 -14.26
C HIS A 38 -0.80 -16.14 -15.74
N GLN A 39 -1.46 -15.06 -16.12
CA GLN A 39 -1.46 -14.51 -17.47
C GLN A 39 -1.57 -12.98 -17.41
N SER A 40 -1.09 -12.32 -18.47
CA SER A 40 -1.28 -10.87 -18.62
C SER A 40 -2.77 -10.52 -18.63
N GLY A 41 -3.13 -9.39 -18.02
CA GLY A 41 -4.53 -8.98 -17.88
C GLY A 41 -4.70 -7.72 -17.03
N PRO A 42 -5.95 -7.30 -16.78
CA PRO A 42 -6.20 -6.18 -15.88
C PRO A 42 -5.77 -6.53 -14.45
N SER A 43 -5.21 -5.53 -13.76
CA SER A 43 -5.01 -5.62 -12.31
C SER A 43 -6.37 -5.65 -11.61
N PRO A 44 -6.57 -6.58 -10.65
CA PRO A 44 -7.81 -6.64 -9.86
C PRO A 44 -8.08 -5.40 -9.00
N SER A 45 -7.04 -4.76 -8.46
CA SER A 45 -7.18 -3.64 -7.49
C SER A 45 -6.66 -2.29 -7.97
N PHE A 46 -5.93 -2.24 -9.09
CA PHE A 46 -5.34 -1.01 -9.61
C PHE A 46 -5.74 -0.78 -11.07
N ARG A 47 -5.98 0.47 -11.47
CA ARG A 47 -6.44 0.81 -12.84
C ARG A 47 -5.30 0.73 -13.86
N ARG A 48 -4.85 -0.48 -14.17
CA ARG A 48 -3.86 -0.79 -15.23
C ARG A 48 -3.99 -2.20 -15.75
N ASP A 49 -3.38 -2.45 -16.90
CA ASP A 49 -3.05 -3.80 -17.35
C ASP A 49 -1.66 -4.20 -16.85
N ILE A 50 -1.54 -5.42 -16.34
CA ILE A 50 -0.26 -6.07 -16.02
C ILE A 50 0.13 -6.90 -17.25
N LYS A 51 1.25 -6.53 -17.88
CA LYS A 51 1.76 -7.21 -19.07
C LYS A 51 3.11 -7.87 -18.75
N PHE A 52 3.22 -9.15 -19.06
CA PHE A 52 4.46 -9.91 -18.90
C PHE A 52 4.58 -11.07 -19.90
N PRO A 53 5.82 -11.41 -20.31
CA PRO A 53 6.10 -12.59 -21.11
C PRO A 53 5.92 -13.88 -20.30
N THR A 54 4.95 -14.71 -20.65
CA THR A 54 4.65 -15.97 -19.93
C THR A 54 5.75 -17.03 -20.10
N GLU A 55 6.61 -16.88 -21.09
CA GLU A 55 7.81 -17.70 -21.28
C GLU A 55 8.89 -17.45 -20.20
N ALA A 56 8.90 -16.26 -19.60
CA ALA A 56 9.88 -15.89 -18.58
C ALA A 56 9.27 -15.74 -17.17
N VAL A 57 7.99 -15.36 -17.10
CA VAL A 57 7.25 -15.14 -15.85
C VAL A 57 6.19 -16.23 -15.70
N GLN A 58 6.24 -16.99 -14.61
CA GLN A 58 5.25 -18.02 -14.28
C GLN A 58 3.96 -17.39 -13.74
N TYR A 59 4.10 -16.39 -12.88
CA TYR A 59 2.98 -15.60 -12.34
C TYR A 59 3.46 -14.27 -11.76
N VAL A 60 2.50 -13.36 -11.57
CA VAL A 60 2.69 -12.10 -10.83
C VAL A 60 1.84 -12.15 -9.57
N ILE A 61 2.44 -11.81 -8.44
CA ILE A 61 1.73 -11.63 -7.18
C ILE A 61 1.50 -10.13 -7.00
N GLU A 62 0.23 -9.74 -6.92
CA GLU A 62 -0.21 -8.39 -6.59
C GLU A 62 -0.53 -8.32 -5.09
N TYR A 63 0.15 -7.41 -4.40
CA TYR A 63 -0.08 -7.05 -3.01
C TYR A 63 -0.77 -5.69 -2.99
N ALA A 64 -2.08 -5.66 -2.76
CA ALA A 64 -2.84 -4.45 -2.47
C ALA A 64 -2.76 -4.18 -0.97
N ILE A 65 -1.93 -3.24 -0.57
CA ILE A 65 -1.58 -2.96 0.83
C ILE A 65 -2.50 -1.83 1.31
N TRP A 66 -3.20 -2.06 2.41
CA TRP A 66 -4.21 -1.16 2.95
C TRP A 66 -3.78 -0.57 4.29
N TRP A 67 -4.04 0.72 4.45
CA TRP A 67 -3.96 1.44 5.71
C TRP A 67 -5.30 2.08 5.99
N ASP A 68 -5.70 2.11 7.27
CA ASP A 68 -6.85 2.88 7.71
C ASP A 68 -6.59 4.40 7.70
N TYR A 69 -5.31 4.80 7.70
CA TYR A 69 -4.87 6.20 7.61
C TYR A 69 -3.51 6.30 6.90
N GLU A 70 -3.38 7.33 6.06
CA GLU A 70 -2.10 7.95 5.72
C GLU A 70 -2.09 9.37 6.28
N ILE A 71 -0.96 10.07 6.24
CA ILE A 71 -0.83 11.36 6.94
C ILE A 71 -1.72 12.45 6.35
N GLY A 72 -2.07 12.40 5.07
CA GLY A 72 -2.90 13.38 4.36
C GLY A 72 -4.40 13.05 4.29
N HIS A 73 -4.82 11.78 4.34
CA HIS A 73 -6.23 11.38 4.27
C HIS A 73 -6.57 10.11 5.08
N LEU A 74 -7.87 9.96 5.36
CA LEU A 74 -8.43 8.70 5.87
C LEU A 74 -8.31 7.64 4.78
N TYR A 75 -7.66 6.54 5.14
CA TYR A 75 -7.21 5.40 4.34
C TYR A 75 -6.24 5.65 3.20
N GLU A 76 -5.46 4.63 2.87
CA GLU A 76 -4.64 4.56 1.65
C GLU A 76 -4.59 3.12 1.13
N MET A 77 -4.39 2.97 -0.18
CA MET A 77 -4.12 1.71 -0.82
C MET A 77 -2.98 1.81 -1.83
N GLU A 78 -1.81 1.29 -1.46
CA GLU A 78 -0.63 1.18 -2.33
C GLU A 78 -0.41 -0.28 -2.76
N HIS A 79 0.41 -0.48 -3.78
CA HIS A 79 0.54 -1.75 -4.49
C HIS A 79 1.99 -2.12 -4.72
N VAL A 80 2.28 -3.42 -4.57
CA VAL A 80 3.52 -4.04 -5.03
C VAL A 80 3.16 -5.20 -5.95
N TRP A 81 3.87 -5.33 -7.06
CA TRP A 81 3.74 -6.44 -8.00
C TRP A 81 5.07 -7.18 -8.11
N VAL A 82 5.12 -8.41 -7.64
CA VAL A 82 6.31 -9.27 -7.70
C VAL A 82 6.13 -10.27 -8.84
N TYR A 83 7.06 -10.25 -9.79
CA TYR A 83 7.05 -11.14 -10.95
C TYR A 83 7.95 -12.33 -10.66
N VAL A 84 7.39 -13.55 -10.70
CA VAL A 84 8.10 -14.78 -10.33
C VAL A 84 8.35 -15.62 -11.58
N GLY A 85 9.60 -16.05 -11.77
CA GLY A 85 10.03 -16.91 -12.87
C GLY A 85 9.63 -18.38 -12.67
N HIS A 86 9.76 -19.18 -13.72
CA HIS A 86 9.48 -20.63 -13.67
C HIS A 86 10.46 -21.42 -12.78
N ASP A 87 11.60 -20.82 -12.44
CA ASP A 87 12.59 -21.34 -11.49
C ASP A 87 12.30 -20.94 -10.03
N GLY A 88 11.25 -20.14 -9.79
CA GLY A 88 10.90 -19.62 -8.47
C GLY A 88 11.65 -18.35 -8.08
N GLU A 89 12.51 -17.81 -8.96
CA GLU A 89 13.24 -16.58 -8.67
C GLU A 89 12.38 -15.34 -8.94
N VAL A 90 12.59 -14.27 -8.17
CA VAL A 90 12.01 -12.96 -8.49
C VAL A 90 12.71 -12.40 -9.72
N VAL A 91 11.96 -12.21 -10.82
CA VAL A 91 12.50 -11.75 -12.10
C VAL A 91 12.27 -10.27 -12.37
N ASP A 92 11.21 -9.70 -11.82
CA ASP A 92 10.92 -8.25 -11.85
C ASP A 92 10.09 -7.83 -10.64
N CYS A 93 10.03 -6.53 -10.38
CA CYS A 93 9.15 -5.94 -9.40
C CYS A 93 8.70 -4.55 -9.86
N GLU A 94 7.43 -4.26 -9.67
CA GLU A 94 6.85 -2.92 -9.82
C GLU A 94 6.20 -2.51 -8.51
N ALA A 95 6.10 -1.21 -8.26
CA ALA A 95 5.40 -0.68 -7.11
C ALA A 95 4.69 0.63 -7.46
N SER A 96 3.60 0.94 -6.79
CA SER A 96 2.88 2.18 -7.01
C SER A 96 3.57 3.38 -6.39
N PHE A 97 3.39 4.54 -7.02
CA PHE A 97 3.98 5.80 -6.61
C PHE A 97 3.07 6.94 -7.07
N HIS A 98 2.24 7.49 -6.16
CA HIS A 98 1.30 8.59 -6.44
C HIS A 98 0.42 8.35 -7.68
N GLY A 99 -0.26 7.20 -7.73
CA GLY A 99 -1.12 6.80 -8.85
C GLY A 99 -0.37 6.45 -10.15
N LYS A 100 0.97 6.44 -10.11
CA LYS A 100 1.84 5.88 -11.16
C LYS A 100 2.45 4.57 -10.71
N VAL A 101 3.21 3.95 -11.61
CA VAL A 101 3.96 2.72 -11.34
C VAL A 101 5.43 3.01 -11.57
N LEU A 102 6.25 2.67 -10.58
CA LEU A 102 7.70 2.70 -10.63
C LEU A 102 8.23 1.26 -10.73
N ARG A 103 9.40 1.08 -11.33
CA ARG A 103 10.15 -0.17 -11.15
C ARG A 103 10.62 -0.27 -9.70
N GLY A 104 10.29 -1.39 -9.06
CA GLY A 104 10.69 -1.74 -7.70
C GLY A 104 11.93 -2.62 -7.64
N LEU A 105 12.44 -3.12 -8.76
CA LEU A 105 13.63 -3.97 -8.80
C LEU A 105 14.86 -3.20 -9.32
N LEU A 106 15.93 -3.17 -8.52
CA LEU A 106 17.21 -2.62 -8.94
C LEU A 106 17.95 -3.56 -9.88
N LYS A 107 18.85 -2.99 -10.68
CA LYS A 107 19.77 -3.76 -11.52
C LYS A 107 20.50 -4.80 -10.67
N GLU A 108 20.73 -5.98 -11.25
CA GLU A 108 21.40 -7.11 -10.57
C GLU A 108 20.65 -7.61 -9.31
N ARG A 109 19.39 -7.19 -9.11
CA ARG A 109 18.51 -7.61 -8.01
C ARG A 109 19.11 -7.35 -6.63
N VAL A 110 19.90 -6.28 -6.51
CA VAL A 110 20.65 -5.96 -5.28
C VAL A 110 19.75 -5.60 -4.09
N ASN A 111 18.48 -5.27 -4.34
CA ASN A 111 17.46 -5.06 -3.31
C ASN A 111 16.56 -6.29 -3.09
N VAL A 112 17.02 -7.49 -3.43
CA VAL A 112 16.29 -8.74 -3.14
C VAL A 112 17.04 -9.53 -2.07
N VAL A 113 16.35 -9.90 -1.00
CA VAL A 113 16.86 -10.74 0.08
C VAL A 113 16.10 -12.07 0.04
N GLY A 114 16.76 -13.14 -0.43
CA GLY A 114 16.08 -14.40 -0.73
C GLY A 114 15.06 -14.19 -1.86
N HIS A 115 13.77 -14.30 -1.56
CA HIS A 115 12.68 -14.03 -2.50
C HIS A 115 11.93 -12.71 -2.22
N HIS A 116 12.44 -11.90 -1.30
CA HIS A 116 11.76 -10.71 -0.81
C HIS A 116 12.39 -9.45 -1.42
N VAL A 117 11.59 -8.70 -2.19
CA VAL A 117 12.02 -7.39 -2.71
C VAL A 117 11.94 -6.36 -1.58
N CYS A 118 13.03 -5.66 -1.33
CA CYS A 118 13.11 -4.57 -0.37
C CYS A 118 12.72 -3.26 -1.05
N LEU A 119 11.69 -2.60 -0.52
CA LEU A 119 11.17 -1.32 -0.99
C LEU A 119 11.06 -0.34 0.16
N TYR A 120 11.34 0.92 -0.11
CA TYR A 120 11.13 2.01 0.82
C TYR A 120 9.73 2.58 0.62
N SER A 121 9.05 2.89 1.71
CA SER A 121 7.78 3.60 1.72
C SER A 121 8.02 5.07 1.99
N GLN A 122 7.40 5.95 1.19
CA GLN A 122 7.50 7.38 1.40
C GLN A 122 6.95 7.72 2.79
N PRO A 123 7.69 8.48 3.61
CA PRO A 123 7.19 8.94 4.89
C PRO A 123 5.84 9.65 4.75
N GLY A 124 4.82 9.17 5.46
CA GLY A 124 3.49 9.75 5.54
C GLY A 124 2.55 9.42 4.38
N LYS A 125 3.02 9.49 3.12
CA LYS A 125 2.20 9.30 1.90
C LYS A 125 2.28 7.89 1.28
N HIS A 126 3.18 7.05 1.79
CA HIS A 126 3.32 5.61 1.53
C HIS A 126 3.64 5.11 0.11
N ALA A 127 3.82 5.99 -0.88
CA ALA A 127 4.36 5.63 -2.20
C ALA A 127 5.67 4.82 -2.13
N PHE A 128 5.88 3.86 -3.02
CA PHE A 128 7.01 2.92 -2.92
C PHE A 128 8.15 3.18 -3.92
N SER A 129 9.39 3.06 -3.44
CA SER A 129 10.61 3.19 -4.25
C SER A 129 11.68 2.19 -3.83
N PRO A 130 12.48 1.62 -4.76
CA PRO A 130 13.64 0.82 -4.38
C PRO A 130 14.80 1.65 -3.79
N LEU A 131 14.72 2.99 -3.86
CA LEU A 131 15.74 3.91 -3.36
C LEU A 131 15.09 5.07 -2.59
N PRO A 132 15.50 5.35 -1.34
CA PRO A 132 14.88 6.39 -0.53
C PRO A 132 15.19 7.80 -1.03
N VAL A 133 16.33 7.99 -1.71
CA VAL A 133 16.72 9.29 -2.30
C VAL A 133 15.70 9.82 -3.32
N VAL A 134 14.85 8.96 -3.88
CA VAL A 134 13.77 9.37 -4.78
C VAL A 134 12.77 10.28 -4.05
N PHE A 135 12.53 10.04 -2.76
CA PHE A 135 11.59 10.85 -1.97
C PHE A 135 12.12 12.25 -1.69
N GLU A 136 13.45 12.42 -1.59
CA GLU A 136 14.08 13.74 -1.42
C GLU A 136 13.89 14.67 -2.63
N LEU A 137 13.46 14.11 -3.77
CA LEU A 137 13.12 14.87 -4.98
C LEU A 137 11.69 15.40 -4.95
N LEU A 138 10.86 14.99 -3.98
CA LEU A 138 9.48 15.44 -3.84
C LEU A 138 9.45 16.81 -3.13
N PRO A 139 8.84 17.84 -3.74
CA PRO A 139 8.88 19.21 -3.21
C PRO A 139 8.18 19.36 -1.86
N ASN A 140 7.22 18.48 -1.58
CA ASN A 140 6.37 18.51 -0.39
C ASN A 140 6.72 17.41 0.62
N LEU A 141 7.88 16.74 0.53
CA LEU A 141 8.27 15.63 1.41
C LEU A 141 8.01 15.95 2.90
N TYR A 142 8.44 17.13 3.36
CA TYR A 142 8.31 17.53 4.77
C TYR A 142 6.98 18.21 5.08
N SER A 143 6.39 18.96 4.13
CA SER A 143 5.13 19.66 4.38
C SER A 143 3.95 18.68 4.46
N ALA A 144 3.95 17.67 3.59
CA ALA A 144 2.91 16.64 3.50
C ALA A 144 2.76 15.87 4.82
N ALA A 145 3.87 15.47 5.44
CA ALA A 145 3.87 14.75 6.72
C ALA A 145 3.66 15.65 7.94
N GLY A 146 3.75 16.97 7.76
CA GLY A 146 3.73 17.96 8.82
C GLY A 146 2.53 18.90 8.72
N ALA A 147 2.79 20.12 8.25
CA ALA A 147 1.80 21.19 8.24
C ALA A 147 0.54 20.88 7.40
N GLU A 148 0.67 20.04 6.37
CA GLU A 148 -0.40 19.64 5.46
C GLU A 148 -1.07 18.32 5.88
N ALA A 149 -0.76 17.79 7.07
CA ALA A 149 -1.37 16.56 7.55
C ALA A 149 -2.91 16.68 7.56
N GLY A 150 -3.57 15.69 6.97
CA GLY A 150 -5.01 15.61 6.86
C GLY A 150 -5.68 16.56 5.88
N CYS A 151 -4.92 17.27 5.03
CA CYS A 151 -5.46 18.25 4.10
C CYS A 151 -6.43 17.68 3.05
N ASP A 152 -6.38 16.37 2.82
CA ASP A 152 -7.17 15.69 1.78
C ASP A 152 -8.45 15.04 2.36
N GLY A 153 -8.65 15.08 3.68
CA GLY A 153 -9.89 14.62 4.31
C GLY A 153 -10.18 13.13 4.07
N LEU A 154 -11.42 12.79 3.71
CA LEU A 154 -11.76 11.43 3.26
C LEU A 154 -11.57 11.31 1.74
N LEU A 155 -10.65 10.44 1.32
CA LEU A 155 -10.44 10.14 -0.09
C LEU A 155 -11.65 9.41 -0.69
N VAL A 156 -12.29 9.95 -1.74
CA VAL A 156 -13.34 9.26 -2.50
C VAL A 156 -12.85 9.01 -3.93
N ASN A 157 -12.35 7.81 -4.20
CA ASN A 157 -11.87 7.43 -5.52
C ASN A 157 -12.96 6.71 -6.35
N GLU A 158 -12.70 6.51 -7.64
CA GLU A 158 -13.65 5.86 -8.57
C GLU A 158 -14.05 4.44 -8.14
N LEU A 159 -13.17 3.72 -7.43
CA LEU A 159 -13.42 2.35 -6.98
C LEU A 159 -14.47 2.30 -5.86
N PHE A 160 -14.53 3.35 -5.04
CA PHE A 160 -15.38 3.38 -3.85
C PHE A 160 -16.46 4.48 -3.85
N GLN A 161 -16.58 5.27 -4.93
CA GLN A 161 -17.56 6.35 -5.06
C GLN A 161 -19.03 5.93 -4.83
N ASP A 162 -19.37 4.67 -5.09
CA ASP A 162 -20.73 4.13 -4.89
C ASP A 162 -20.98 3.64 -3.45
N TYR A 163 -19.96 3.62 -2.59
CA TYR A 163 -20.02 3.06 -1.24
C TYR A 163 -20.11 4.13 -0.14
N PHE A 164 -19.47 5.28 -0.35
CA PHE A 164 -19.45 6.39 0.61
C PHE A 164 -19.14 7.72 -0.08
N GLU A 165 -19.49 8.79 0.63
CA GLU A 165 -19.28 10.18 0.22
C GLU A 165 -18.58 10.94 1.35
N THR A 166 -17.96 12.08 1.04
CA THR A 166 -17.41 13.00 2.04
C THR A 166 -18.18 14.32 2.09
N ASN A 167 -17.94 15.10 3.14
CA ASN A 167 -18.43 16.46 3.31
C ASN A 167 -17.46 17.25 4.22
N GLU A 168 -17.67 18.57 4.30
CA GLU A 168 -16.80 19.48 5.08
C GLU A 168 -16.64 19.07 6.56
N GLN A 169 -17.67 18.46 7.18
CA GLN A 169 -17.58 18.00 8.56
C GLN A 169 -16.68 16.78 8.69
N ILE A 170 -16.80 15.80 7.78
CA ILE A 170 -15.95 14.62 7.74
C ILE A 170 -14.50 15.05 7.50
N ASP A 171 -14.26 15.88 6.48
CA ASP A 171 -12.92 16.32 6.12
C ASP A 171 -12.25 17.08 7.28
N ALA A 172 -12.98 17.97 7.96
CA ALA A 172 -12.45 18.68 9.13
C ALA A 172 -12.15 17.75 10.32
N GLN A 173 -12.92 16.68 10.53
CA GLN A 173 -12.66 15.69 11.57
C GLN A 173 -11.41 14.86 11.25
N VAL A 174 -11.25 14.46 9.99
CA VAL A 174 -10.05 13.75 9.51
C VAL A 174 -8.82 14.64 9.63
N GLU A 175 -8.91 15.88 9.14
CA GLU A 175 -7.82 16.87 9.24
C GLU A 175 -7.38 17.04 10.69
N ARG A 176 -8.33 17.28 11.59
CA ARG A 176 -8.05 17.47 13.02
C ARG A 176 -7.37 16.24 13.64
N TYR A 177 -7.76 15.03 13.24
CA TYR A 177 -7.13 13.80 13.74
C TYR A 177 -5.70 13.65 13.24
N LEU A 178 -5.49 13.78 11.93
CA LEU A 178 -4.20 13.57 11.30
C LEU A 178 -3.18 14.66 11.67
N GLN A 179 -3.63 15.89 11.94
CA GLN A 179 -2.78 16.93 12.55
C GLN A 179 -2.20 16.52 13.91
N THR A 180 -2.88 15.66 14.70
CA THR A 180 -2.30 15.11 15.94
C THR A 180 -1.23 14.04 15.71
N LYS A 181 -1.09 13.58 14.47
CA LYS A 181 -0.16 12.55 14.01
C LYS A 181 0.95 13.11 13.12
N ALA A 182 0.89 14.41 12.81
CA ALA A 182 1.92 15.11 12.06
C ALA A 182 3.31 14.88 12.64
N PHE A 183 4.28 14.68 11.77
CA PHE A 183 5.65 14.36 12.13
C PHE A 183 6.66 14.98 11.16
N ILE A 184 7.94 14.90 11.53
CA ILE A 184 9.04 15.31 10.66
C ILE A 184 9.70 14.02 10.17
N PRO A 185 9.66 13.72 8.85
CA PRO A 185 10.39 12.60 8.28
C PRO A 185 11.87 12.62 8.70
N THR A 186 12.36 11.47 9.17
CA THR A 186 13.75 11.32 9.60
C THR A 186 14.67 10.93 8.45
N MET A 187 14.12 10.35 7.38
CA MET A 187 14.83 9.68 6.29
C MET A 187 15.75 8.55 6.77
N GLU A 188 15.54 8.07 7.99
CA GLU A 188 16.14 6.87 8.55
C GLU A 188 15.09 5.76 8.52
N PHE A 189 15.39 4.67 7.82
CA PHE A 189 14.39 3.64 7.54
C PHE A 189 14.66 2.35 8.32
N GLU A 190 13.57 1.78 8.85
CA GLU A 190 13.56 0.53 9.58
C GLU A 190 12.76 -0.54 8.84
N GLU A 191 13.17 -1.79 8.99
CA GLU A 191 12.53 -2.93 8.36
C GLU A 191 11.15 -3.20 8.98
N TYR A 192 10.15 -3.39 8.13
CA TYR A 192 8.83 -3.86 8.49
C TYR A 192 8.46 -5.09 7.67
N LEU A 193 8.28 -6.19 8.39
CA LEU A 193 7.82 -7.46 7.82
C LEU A 193 6.29 -7.52 7.90
N LEU A 194 5.65 -7.69 6.74
CA LEU A 194 4.20 -7.93 6.68
C LEU A 194 3.87 -9.22 7.43
N LYS A 195 3.01 -9.11 8.44
CA LYS A 195 2.70 -10.24 9.33
C LYS A 195 1.69 -11.19 8.68
N PRO A 196 1.79 -12.51 8.86
CA PRO A 196 0.86 -13.47 8.24
C PRO A 196 -0.62 -13.18 8.49
N GLU A 197 -0.97 -12.64 9.66
CA GLU A 197 -2.35 -12.36 10.07
C GLU A 197 -3.05 -11.23 9.29
N ILE A 198 -2.30 -10.36 8.60
CA ILE A 198 -2.88 -9.25 7.84
C ILE A 198 -3.17 -9.63 6.37
N PHE A 199 -2.75 -10.81 5.93
CA PHE A 199 -2.97 -11.29 4.56
C PHE A 199 -4.37 -11.87 4.36
N MET A 200 -5.02 -11.47 3.28
CA MET A 200 -6.24 -12.07 2.76
C MET A 200 -6.28 -11.97 1.24
N THR A 201 -7.24 -12.63 0.59
CA THR A 201 -7.44 -12.45 -0.86
C THR A 201 -7.95 -11.03 -1.13
N TRP A 202 -7.68 -10.51 -2.34
CA TRP A 202 -8.20 -9.22 -2.76
C TRP A 202 -9.73 -9.12 -2.59
N ASP A 203 -10.48 -10.13 -3.03
CA ASP A 203 -11.95 -10.14 -2.90
C ASP A 203 -12.42 -9.99 -1.43
N ASN A 204 -11.70 -10.58 -0.49
CA ASN A 204 -12.01 -10.46 0.93
C ASN A 204 -11.68 -9.05 1.45
N LEU A 205 -10.53 -8.49 1.08
CA LEU A 205 -10.15 -7.13 1.46
C LEU A 205 -11.15 -6.11 0.88
N PHE A 206 -11.45 -6.22 -0.41
CA PHE A 206 -12.42 -5.38 -1.10
C PHE A 206 -13.78 -5.38 -0.40
N GLY A 207 -14.25 -6.56 0.06
CA GLY A 207 -15.51 -6.69 0.79
C GLY A 207 -15.54 -5.98 2.15
N ILE A 208 -14.40 -5.82 2.83
CA ILE A 208 -14.33 -5.19 4.16
C ILE A 208 -14.04 -3.69 4.10
N ILE A 209 -13.41 -3.17 3.04
CA ILE A 209 -13.00 -1.75 2.94
C ILE A 209 -14.15 -0.77 3.24
N PRO A 210 -15.34 -0.88 2.63
CA PRO A 210 -16.45 0.04 2.91
C PRO A 210 -16.87 0.05 4.40
N HIS A 211 -16.82 -1.12 5.04
CA HIS A 211 -17.13 -1.25 6.46
C HIS A 211 -16.03 -0.64 7.33
N ARG A 212 -14.76 -0.80 6.94
CA ARG A 212 -13.63 -0.21 7.67
C ARG A 212 -13.64 1.30 7.66
N ILE A 213 -13.88 1.90 6.50
CA ILE A 213 -14.01 3.37 6.39
C ILE A 213 -15.16 3.85 7.28
N LYS A 214 -16.32 3.19 7.22
CA LYS A 214 -17.46 3.52 8.09
C LYS A 214 -17.11 3.43 9.58
N ASP A 215 -16.39 2.39 10.00
CA ASP A 215 -15.95 2.24 11.39
C ASP A 215 -15.01 3.38 11.80
N ARG A 216 -14.05 3.76 10.95
CA ARG A 216 -13.13 4.89 11.21
C ARG A 216 -13.87 6.22 11.36
N LEU A 217 -14.87 6.48 10.49
CA LEU A 217 -15.71 7.68 10.58
C LEU A 217 -16.50 7.74 11.88
N ILE A 218 -17.09 6.62 12.33
CA ILE A 218 -17.81 6.55 13.62
C ILE A 218 -16.86 6.83 14.80
N GLU A 219 -15.61 6.38 14.73
CA GLU A 219 -14.63 6.67 15.77
C GLU A 219 -14.25 8.16 15.83
N LEU A 220 -14.03 8.78 14.67
CA LEU A 220 -13.77 10.23 14.58
C LEU A 220 -14.97 11.05 15.09
N GLU A 221 -16.18 10.62 14.75
CA GLU A 221 -17.40 11.27 15.22
C GLU A 221 -17.47 11.26 16.75
N LYS A 222 -17.20 10.11 17.39
CA LYS A 222 -17.19 9.99 18.85
C LYS A 222 -16.10 10.85 19.49
N LEU A 223 -14.97 11.03 18.83
CA LEU A 223 -13.84 11.80 19.33
C LEU A 223 -14.11 13.32 19.32
N TYR A 224 -14.88 13.82 18.35
CA TYR A 224 -15.05 15.26 18.12
C TYR A 224 -16.49 15.79 18.24
N ASN A 225 -17.50 14.94 18.36
CA ASN A 225 -18.89 15.35 18.66
C ASN A 225 -19.22 15.26 20.17
N THR A 226 -18.20 15.37 21.04
CA THR A 226 -18.36 15.72 22.48
C THR A 226 -17.93 17.16 22.73
#